data_AF-A0A0D9NHY6-F1
#
_entry.id   AF-A0A0D9NHY6-F1
#
_cell.length_a   1.000
_cell.length_b   1.000
_cell.length_c   1.000
_cell.angle_alpha   90.00
_cell.angle_beta   90.00
_cell.angle_gamma   90.00
#
_symmetry.space_group_name_H-M   'P 1'
#
loop_
_entity.id
_entity.type
_entity.pdbx_description
1 polymer ?
#
loop_
_entity_poly.entity_id
_entity_poly.type
_entity_poly.pdbx_seq_one_letter_code
_entity_poly.pdbx_strand_id
1 'polypeptide(L)'
;MTAFIIATIHLNLCIGTLSSFSTTRPDLSNLLDDLLSFRTCGEFMLTEVGHGLDARNLETTATLLPSGCFDLHSPSESAWKAMPPSTPLCGMPRVAIVFARLIVGHDDRGVKPFVVELNDSQQMCRGITSRALPVRPGTKPLDHAVTSFDHVLLPPTALLGSEAKPDDNRRDFLRQIWRVSIGTLSLSIMGVSALRIGSRIALTYSRRRLITTGDGAARVPILRFSTQMWPIVRGFVKSTVLKAFAEWTIDRFCSKTLSGSVRQALAVVFKTSVGRETKLLTELSERCGWQGLFDYNQISELALTFQGNSIAEGDTLVLCIRLGSELLGDKYSLPEPQDPLAPLAKHELGLIAEARQEMIDLGGYAERRSAAFNNIVPRCRRLIEAIGERMAYEAARVRGVQRELLHLYELLCIEEDLSWYTGSGVITRNQFFKSLVEAYKAVLPLLLQFANNTEEAAYITAPIMSDESWSIFLQTLPSFGHNQPSSSLETSSKL
;
A
#
# COMPACT_ATOMS: atom_id res chain seq x y z
N MET A 1 -5.89 -0.14 -11.61
CA MET A 1 -5.78 -0.60 -10.22
C MET A 1 -5.74 -2.13 -10.12
N THR A 2 -6.79 -2.87 -10.49
CA THR A 2 -6.81 -4.35 -10.38
C THR A 2 -5.65 -5.05 -11.08
N ALA A 3 -5.32 -4.64 -12.32
CA ALA A 3 -4.16 -5.18 -13.05
C ALA A 3 -2.83 -5.00 -12.28
N PHE A 4 -2.66 -3.90 -11.55
CA PHE A 4 -1.46 -3.67 -10.75
C PHE A 4 -1.41 -4.57 -9.50
N ILE A 5 -2.56 -4.84 -8.87
CA ILE A 5 -2.65 -5.78 -7.74
C ILE A 5 -2.33 -7.20 -8.24
N ILE A 6 -2.92 -7.62 -9.37
CA ILE A 6 -2.62 -8.91 -10.00
C ILE A 6 -1.11 -8.99 -10.30
N ALA A 7 -0.52 -7.97 -10.93
CA ALA A 7 0.90 -7.95 -11.22
C ALA A 7 1.78 -8.01 -9.95
N THR A 8 1.36 -7.37 -8.85
CA THR A 8 2.08 -7.44 -7.56
C THR A 8 2.03 -8.85 -6.97
N ILE A 9 0.88 -9.52 -7.00
CA ILE A 9 0.77 -10.89 -6.48
C ILE A 9 1.50 -11.86 -7.42
N HIS A 10 1.22 -11.79 -8.71
CA HIS A 10 1.72 -12.72 -9.71
C HIS A 10 3.23 -12.55 -9.97
N LEU A 11 3.68 -11.35 -10.36
CA LEU A 11 5.09 -11.11 -10.71
C LEU A 11 5.97 -11.00 -9.47
N ASN A 12 5.56 -10.20 -8.48
CA ASN A 12 6.39 -9.96 -7.31
C ASN A 12 6.33 -11.12 -6.32
N LEU A 13 5.15 -11.54 -5.87
CA LEU A 13 5.07 -12.55 -4.81
C LEU A 13 5.27 -13.97 -5.34
N CYS A 14 4.51 -14.41 -6.35
CA CYS A 14 4.56 -15.78 -6.85
C CYS A 14 5.83 -16.05 -7.69
N ILE A 15 5.95 -15.43 -8.86
CA ILE A 15 7.11 -15.62 -9.76
C ILE A 15 8.40 -15.23 -9.04
N GLY A 16 8.41 -14.09 -8.35
CA GLY A 16 9.59 -13.64 -7.60
C GLY A 16 10.07 -14.63 -6.53
N THR A 17 9.16 -15.41 -5.92
CA THR A 17 9.53 -16.49 -4.99
C THR A 17 10.10 -17.67 -5.77
N LEU A 18 9.39 -18.16 -6.80
CA LEU A 18 9.81 -19.31 -7.61
C LEU A 18 11.18 -19.08 -8.29
N SER A 19 11.41 -17.88 -8.82
CA SER A 19 12.65 -17.52 -9.51
C SER A 19 13.89 -17.65 -8.61
N SER A 20 13.75 -17.53 -7.28
CA SER A 20 14.87 -17.74 -6.35
C SER A 20 15.34 -19.20 -6.26
N PHE A 21 14.52 -20.14 -6.74
CA PHE A 21 14.83 -21.57 -6.81
C PHE A 21 15.15 -22.05 -8.24
N SER A 22 14.97 -21.20 -9.27
CA SER A 22 15.08 -21.58 -10.69
C SER A 22 16.40 -22.26 -11.06
N THR A 23 17.50 -21.89 -10.42
CA THR A 23 18.83 -22.48 -10.68
C THR A 23 19.04 -23.85 -10.06
N THR A 24 18.32 -24.18 -8.98
CA THR A 24 18.46 -25.45 -8.24
C THR A 24 17.27 -26.39 -8.44
N ARG A 25 16.19 -25.91 -9.06
CA ARG A 25 14.92 -26.62 -9.28
C ARG A 25 14.49 -26.52 -10.75
N PRO A 26 15.14 -27.25 -11.67
CA PRO A 26 14.83 -27.21 -13.10
C PRO A 26 13.40 -27.70 -13.41
N ASP A 27 12.80 -28.48 -12.52
CA ASP A 27 11.41 -28.91 -12.60
C ASP A 27 10.40 -27.75 -12.56
N LEU A 28 10.79 -26.57 -12.06
CA LEU A 28 9.96 -25.37 -12.06
C LEU A 28 9.94 -24.64 -13.40
N SER A 29 10.76 -25.02 -14.39
CA SER A 29 10.91 -24.27 -15.65
C SER A 29 9.58 -24.12 -16.40
N ASN A 30 8.86 -25.23 -16.59
CA ASN A 30 7.58 -25.19 -17.32
C ASN A 30 6.54 -24.31 -16.61
N LEU A 31 6.47 -24.41 -15.28
CA LEU A 31 5.56 -23.59 -14.47
C LEU A 31 5.93 -22.10 -14.56
N LEU A 32 7.22 -21.77 -14.51
CA LEU A 32 7.69 -20.40 -14.68
C LEU A 32 7.36 -19.86 -16.08
N ASP A 33 7.51 -20.67 -17.13
CA ASP A 33 7.13 -20.30 -18.49
C ASP A 33 5.63 -20.06 -18.63
N ASP A 34 4.80 -20.92 -18.02
CA ASP A 34 3.34 -20.75 -17.98
C ASP A 34 2.92 -19.49 -17.23
N LEU A 35 3.58 -19.20 -16.10
CA LEU A 35 3.35 -17.97 -15.33
C LEU A 35 3.77 -16.73 -16.13
N LEU A 36 5.00 -16.69 -16.66
CA LEU A 36 5.53 -15.54 -17.41
C LEU A 36 4.72 -15.23 -18.69
N SER A 37 4.09 -16.25 -19.28
CA SER A 37 3.21 -16.12 -20.44
C SER A 37 1.73 -15.94 -20.09
N PHE A 38 1.38 -15.86 -18.80
CA PHE A 38 -0.01 -15.77 -18.31
C PHE A 38 -0.93 -16.92 -18.79
N ARG A 39 -0.36 -18.11 -19.07
CA ARG A 39 -1.17 -19.34 -19.25
C ARG A 39 -1.76 -19.82 -17.93
N THR A 40 -1.13 -19.47 -16.81
CA THR A 40 -1.66 -19.63 -15.46
C THR A 40 -1.40 -18.36 -14.65
N CYS A 41 -2.31 -18.02 -13.74
CA CYS A 41 -2.11 -16.96 -12.77
C CYS A 41 -1.48 -17.52 -11.49
N GLY A 42 -0.69 -16.70 -10.82
CA GLY A 42 0.13 -17.08 -9.68
C GLY A 42 -0.28 -16.32 -8.44
N GLU A 43 -0.54 -17.03 -7.35
CA GLU A 43 -1.04 -16.48 -6.09
C GLU A 43 -0.05 -16.67 -4.95
N PHE A 44 -0.23 -15.92 -3.86
CA PHE A 44 0.62 -15.99 -2.67
C PHE A 44 -0.24 -16.09 -1.40
N MET A 45 -0.30 -17.29 -0.82
CA MET A 45 -1.20 -17.64 0.28
C MET A 45 -0.44 -17.74 1.60
N LEU A 46 -0.17 -16.58 2.20
CA LEU A 46 0.44 -16.47 3.52
C LEU A 46 -0.64 -16.33 4.62
N THR A 47 -1.44 -15.28 4.51
CA THR A 47 -2.47 -14.91 5.49
C THR A 47 -3.54 -15.97 5.65
N GLU A 48 -3.93 -16.23 6.89
CA GLU A 48 -5.09 -17.04 7.27
C GLU A 48 -6.16 -16.16 7.91
N VAL A 49 -7.40 -16.65 7.98
CA VAL A 49 -8.53 -15.95 8.61
C VAL A 49 -8.19 -15.55 10.05
N GLY A 50 -7.54 -16.44 10.81
CA GLY A 50 -7.10 -16.18 12.18
C GLY A 50 -5.73 -15.50 12.30
N HIS A 51 -4.89 -15.54 11.25
CA HIS A 51 -3.49 -15.16 11.32
C HIS A 51 -3.06 -14.23 10.18
N GLY A 52 -2.98 -12.94 10.48
CA GLY A 52 -2.35 -11.92 9.62
C GLY A 52 -1.06 -11.39 10.24
N LEU A 53 -1.20 -10.52 11.26
CA LEU A 53 -0.06 -9.92 11.98
C LEU A 53 0.83 -10.96 12.67
N ASP A 54 0.25 -12.12 13.00
CA ASP A 54 0.94 -13.23 13.65
C ASP A 54 1.14 -14.43 12.71
N ALA A 55 1.41 -14.17 11.43
CA ALA A 55 1.66 -15.21 10.41
C ALA A 55 2.86 -16.15 10.69
N ARG A 56 3.52 -16.07 11.86
CA ARG A 56 4.46 -17.11 12.31
C ARG A 56 3.75 -18.30 12.96
N ASN A 57 2.52 -18.09 13.40
CA ASN A 57 1.68 -19.05 14.11
C ASN A 57 0.54 -19.59 13.22
N LEU A 58 0.76 -19.61 11.89
CA LEU A 58 -0.16 -20.24 10.94
C LEU A 58 -0.55 -21.65 11.39
N GLU A 59 -1.78 -22.04 11.10
CA GLU A 59 -2.34 -23.33 11.49
C GLU A 59 -2.39 -24.32 10.32
N THR A 60 -2.34 -23.87 9.06
CA THR A 60 -2.26 -24.79 7.91
C THR A 60 -0.99 -25.63 8.03
N THR A 61 -1.12 -26.95 7.89
CA THR A 61 0.00 -27.91 7.98
C THR A 61 0.26 -28.59 6.65
N ALA A 62 1.52 -28.95 6.41
CA ALA A 62 1.94 -29.83 5.34
C ALA A 62 2.76 -30.97 5.97
N THR A 63 2.17 -32.16 6.10
CA THR A 63 2.78 -33.30 6.79
C THR A 63 3.50 -34.20 5.80
N LEU A 64 4.81 -34.42 6.00
CA LEU A 64 5.59 -35.33 5.17
C LEU A 64 5.15 -36.78 5.42
N LEU A 65 4.72 -37.45 4.34
CA LEU A 65 4.28 -38.83 4.34
C LEU A 65 5.44 -39.80 4.06
N PRO A 66 5.30 -41.09 4.39
CA PRO A 66 6.32 -42.11 4.08
C PRO A 66 6.68 -42.23 2.60
N SER A 67 5.77 -41.82 1.70
CA SER A 67 6.02 -41.79 0.25
C SER A 67 6.93 -40.65 -0.20
N GLY A 68 7.25 -39.69 0.67
CA GLY A 68 7.91 -38.43 0.32
C GLY A 68 6.95 -37.34 -0.16
N CYS A 69 5.66 -37.65 -0.32
CA CYS A 69 4.61 -36.66 -0.60
C CYS A 69 4.26 -35.86 0.67
N PHE A 70 3.50 -34.77 0.51
CA PHE A 70 2.98 -33.99 1.64
C PHE A 70 1.46 -34.04 1.69
N ASP A 71 0.90 -34.16 2.89
CA ASP A 71 -0.53 -33.96 3.15
C ASP A 71 -0.77 -32.51 3.62
N LEU A 72 -1.35 -31.69 2.75
CA LEU A 72 -1.68 -30.29 3.03
C LEU A 72 -3.10 -30.17 3.58
N HIS A 73 -3.23 -29.62 4.80
CA HIS A 73 -4.51 -29.53 5.49
C HIS A 73 -4.65 -28.26 6.33
N SER A 74 -5.83 -27.64 6.26
CA SER A 74 -6.28 -26.55 7.14
C SER A 74 -7.22 -27.12 8.22
N PRO A 75 -6.79 -27.23 9.49
CA PRO A 75 -7.54 -27.95 10.54
C PRO A 75 -8.81 -27.26 11.04
N SER A 76 -9.00 -25.98 10.73
CA SER A 76 -10.07 -25.14 11.26
C SER A 76 -10.38 -23.99 10.29
N GLU A 77 -11.51 -23.30 10.49
CA GLU A 77 -11.86 -22.10 9.72
C GLU A 77 -10.83 -20.97 9.91
N SER A 78 -10.23 -20.85 11.10
CA SER A 78 -9.16 -19.88 11.37
C SER A 78 -7.92 -20.14 10.53
N ALA A 79 -7.66 -21.40 10.15
CA ALA A 79 -6.53 -21.81 9.31
C ALA A 79 -6.77 -21.58 7.81
N TRP A 80 -7.98 -21.25 7.37
CA TRP A 80 -8.25 -21.04 5.95
C TRP A 80 -7.47 -19.83 5.43
N LYS A 81 -6.87 -19.96 4.24
CA LYS A 81 -6.14 -18.85 3.60
C LYS A 81 -7.10 -17.76 3.19
N ALA A 82 -6.73 -16.50 3.37
CA ALA A 82 -7.60 -15.36 3.10
C ALA A 82 -6.90 -14.33 2.21
N MET A 83 -7.69 -13.71 1.32
CA MET A 83 -7.36 -12.59 0.41
C MET A 83 -6.97 -12.95 -1.02
N PRO A 84 -6.04 -13.87 -1.35
CA PRO A 84 -5.67 -14.11 -2.74
C PRO A 84 -6.87 -14.52 -3.61
N PRO A 85 -6.95 -14.03 -4.85
CA PRO A 85 -7.96 -14.49 -5.81
C PRO A 85 -7.67 -15.94 -6.22
N SER A 86 -8.43 -16.88 -5.68
CA SER A 86 -8.20 -18.32 -5.91
C SER A 86 -9.33 -19.02 -6.66
N THR A 87 -10.38 -18.29 -7.02
CA THR A 87 -11.56 -18.87 -7.67
C THR A 87 -11.29 -19.13 -9.17
N PRO A 88 -12.06 -20.03 -9.82
CA PRO A 88 -12.00 -20.22 -11.27
C PRO A 88 -12.80 -19.16 -12.05
N LEU A 89 -13.43 -18.17 -11.39
CA LEU A 89 -14.38 -17.24 -12.03
C LEU A 89 -13.78 -16.41 -13.17
N CYS A 90 -12.46 -16.21 -13.18
CA CYS A 90 -11.77 -15.51 -14.26
C CYS A 90 -11.47 -16.38 -15.49
N GLY A 91 -11.83 -17.67 -15.48
CA GLY A 91 -11.59 -18.59 -16.59
C GLY A 91 -10.11 -18.82 -16.90
N MET A 92 -9.24 -18.75 -15.89
CA MET A 92 -7.80 -18.96 -16.02
C MET A 92 -7.29 -19.90 -14.92
N PRO A 93 -6.40 -20.85 -15.24
CA PRO A 93 -5.81 -21.72 -14.23
C PRO A 93 -5.06 -20.91 -13.17
N ARG A 94 -5.02 -21.43 -11.94
CA ARG A 94 -4.32 -20.78 -10.84
C ARG A 94 -3.41 -21.74 -10.10
N VAL A 95 -2.21 -21.27 -9.81
CA VAL A 95 -1.23 -21.88 -8.91
C VAL A 95 -0.94 -20.93 -7.76
N ALA A 96 -0.62 -21.45 -6.57
CA ALA A 96 -0.24 -20.65 -5.42
C ALA A 96 1.06 -21.10 -4.80
N ILE A 97 1.75 -20.14 -4.19
CA ILE A 97 2.71 -20.41 -3.11
C ILE A 97 1.92 -20.41 -1.80
N VAL A 98 1.67 -21.60 -1.25
CA VAL A 98 0.97 -21.79 0.02
C VAL A 98 1.98 -21.92 1.15
N PHE A 99 1.87 -21.06 2.15
CA PHE A 99 2.71 -21.14 3.35
C PHE A 99 2.01 -22.01 4.39
N ALA A 100 2.67 -23.10 4.80
CA ALA A 100 2.15 -24.05 5.78
C ALA A 100 3.25 -24.46 6.76
N ARG A 101 2.87 -24.89 7.96
CA ARG A 101 3.80 -25.51 8.92
C ARG A 101 4.21 -26.88 8.38
N LEU A 102 5.49 -27.07 8.12
CA LEU A 102 6.02 -28.36 7.69
C LEU A 102 6.14 -29.28 8.90
N ILE A 103 5.46 -30.43 8.87
CA ILE A 103 5.53 -31.47 9.89
C ILE A 103 6.29 -32.67 9.34
N VAL A 104 7.38 -33.08 10.01
CA VAL A 104 8.19 -34.26 9.65
C VAL A 104 8.20 -35.22 10.81
N GLY A 105 7.50 -36.36 10.68
CA GLY A 105 7.20 -37.23 11.81
C GLY A 105 6.32 -36.49 12.82
N HIS A 106 6.86 -36.23 14.01
CA HIS A 106 6.19 -35.41 15.04
C HIS A 106 6.81 -34.02 15.21
N ASP A 107 7.80 -33.67 14.37
CA ASP A 107 8.54 -32.42 14.49
C ASP A 107 7.96 -31.33 13.60
N ASP A 108 7.62 -30.21 14.22
CA ASP A 108 7.35 -28.94 13.53
C ASP A 108 8.67 -28.29 13.06
N ARG A 109 8.77 -28.11 11.74
CA ARG A 109 9.94 -27.55 11.02
C ARG A 109 9.73 -26.08 10.63
N GLY A 110 8.71 -25.44 11.17
CA GLY A 110 8.36 -24.05 10.89
C GLY A 110 7.54 -23.88 9.62
N VAL A 111 7.23 -22.63 9.30
CA VAL A 111 6.44 -22.26 8.11
C VAL A 111 7.32 -22.36 6.86
N LYS A 112 6.87 -23.11 5.86
CA LYS A 112 7.56 -23.31 4.57
C LYS A 112 6.62 -23.03 3.39
N PRO A 113 7.16 -22.58 2.24
CA PRO A 113 6.37 -22.39 1.02
C PRO A 113 6.22 -23.69 0.21
N PHE A 114 5.02 -23.94 -0.29
CA PHE A 114 4.67 -25.06 -1.15
C PHE A 114 4.01 -24.58 -2.44
N VAL A 115 4.38 -25.15 -3.58
CA VAL A 115 3.69 -24.94 -4.86
C VAL A 115 2.44 -25.81 -4.89
N VAL A 116 1.28 -25.18 -5.11
CA VAL A 116 -0.02 -25.87 -5.09
C VAL A 116 -0.85 -25.40 -6.29
N GLU A 117 -1.26 -26.33 -7.14
CA GLU A 117 -2.28 -26.09 -8.16
C GLU A 117 -3.64 -25.93 -7.47
N LEU A 118 -4.34 -24.83 -7.77
CA LEU A 118 -5.60 -24.50 -7.11
C LEU A 118 -6.82 -24.91 -7.94
N ASN A 119 -6.78 -24.61 -9.24
CA ASN A 119 -7.87 -24.88 -10.18
C ASN A 119 -7.37 -24.93 -11.62
N ASP A 120 -8.14 -25.56 -12.49
CA ASP A 120 -7.86 -25.78 -13.91
C ASP A 120 -8.57 -24.77 -14.83
N SER A 121 -8.91 -23.58 -14.34
CA SER A 121 -9.80 -22.55 -14.92
C SER A 121 -11.30 -22.81 -14.84
N GLN A 122 -11.74 -24.06 -14.60
CA GLN A 122 -13.16 -24.41 -14.57
C GLN A 122 -13.60 -24.87 -13.19
N GLN A 123 -12.77 -25.67 -12.53
CA GLN A 123 -13.09 -26.29 -11.25
C GLN A 123 -11.88 -26.29 -10.32
N MET A 124 -12.14 -26.25 -9.02
CA MET A 124 -11.12 -26.39 -7.99
C MET A 124 -10.52 -27.80 -8.01
N CYS A 125 -9.22 -27.91 -7.72
CA CYS A 125 -8.58 -29.21 -7.51
C CYS A 125 -9.19 -29.93 -6.29
N ARG A 126 -9.16 -31.26 -6.31
CA ARG A 126 -9.74 -32.10 -5.25
C ARG A 126 -9.19 -31.73 -3.87
N GLY A 127 -10.08 -31.59 -2.89
CA GLY A 127 -9.73 -31.21 -1.52
C GLY A 127 -9.51 -29.70 -1.32
N ILE A 128 -9.57 -28.88 -2.38
CA ILE A 128 -9.46 -27.42 -2.28
C ILE A 128 -10.85 -26.80 -2.44
N THR A 129 -11.23 -25.92 -1.50
CA THR A 129 -12.46 -25.12 -1.61
C THR A 129 -12.12 -23.65 -1.57
N SER A 130 -12.54 -22.89 -2.57
CA SER A 130 -12.43 -21.43 -2.62
C SER A 130 -13.79 -20.78 -2.48
N ARG A 131 -13.93 -19.85 -1.54
CA ARG A 131 -15.17 -19.10 -1.24
C ARG A 131 -14.94 -17.64 -1.57
N ALA A 132 -15.54 -17.16 -2.66
CA ALA A 132 -15.44 -15.77 -3.07
C ALA A 132 -16.01 -14.84 -1.99
N LEU A 133 -15.24 -13.80 -1.63
CA LEU A 133 -15.71 -12.73 -0.76
C LEU A 133 -16.54 -11.73 -1.58
N PRO A 134 -17.51 -11.04 -0.94
CA PRO A 134 -18.19 -9.92 -1.56
C PRO A 134 -17.19 -8.84 -2.03
N VAL A 135 -17.60 -8.08 -3.04
CA VAL A 135 -16.78 -6.98 -3.56
C VAL A 135 -16.52 -5.97 -2.43
N ARG A 136 -15.23 -5.75 -2.14
CA ARG A 136 -14.81 -4.71 -1.19
C ARG A 136 -14.79 -3.34 -1.87
N PRO A 137 -15.09 -2.25 -1.15
CA PRO A 137 -14.97 -0.91 -1.69
C PRO A 137 -13.52 -0.58 -2.07
N GLY A 138 -13.36 0.32 -3.03
CA GLY A 138 -12.10 0.97 -3.36
C GLY A 138 -11.30 0.34 -4.48
N THR A 139 -11.22 -0.97 -4.64
CA THR A 139 -10.53 -1.54 -5.81
C THR A 139 -11.54 -2.23 -6.69
N LYS A 140 -11.48 -2.00 -8.02
CA LYS A 140 -12.36 -2.70 -8.96
C LYS A 140 -12.35 -4.21 -8.69
N PRO A 141 -13.50 -4.89 -8.88
CA PRO A 141 -13.69 -6.25 -8.41
C PRO A 141 -12.53 -7.17 -8.77
N LEU A 142 -11.97 -7.79 -7.73
CA LEU A 142 -11.08 -8.94 -7.81
C LEU A 142 -11.74 -10.03 -6.96
N ASP A 143 -11.66 -11.27 -7.41
CA ASP A 143 -12.28 -12.44 -6.78
C ASP A 143 -11.52 -12.89 -5.52
N HIS A 144 -11.20 -11.93 -4.63
CA HIS A 144 -10.64 -12.21 -3.31
C HIS A 144 -11.46 -13.31 -2.63
N ALA A 145 -10.78 -14.30 -2.05
CA ALA A 145 -11.45 -15.48 -1.53
C ALA A 145 -10.88 -15.96 -0.20
N VAL A 146 -11.65 -16.84 0.45
CA VAL A 146 -11.21 -17.68 1.56
C VAL A 146 -11.04 -19.12 1.04
N THR A 147 -9.85 -19.68 1.18
CA THR A 147 -9.45 -20.96 0.59
C THR A 147 -9.09 -21.97 1.68
N SER A 148 -9.70 -23.15 1.65
CA SER A 148 -9.43 -24.24 2.61
C SER A 148 -8.85 -25.46 1.90
N PHE A 149 -7.98 -26.19 2.60
CA PHE A 149 -7.36 -27.43 2.13
C PHE A 149 -7.81 -28.61 3.01
N ASP A 150 -8.44 -29.60 2.40
CA ASP A 150 -8.90 -30.84 3.05
C ASP A 150 -8.09 -32.02 2.50
N HIS A 151 -7.09 -32.44 3.28
CA HIS A 151 -6.14 -33.52 2.99
C HIS A 151 -5.65 -33.58 1.53
N VAL A 152 -5.05 -32.48 1.06
CA VAL A 152 -4.57 -32.34 -0.31
C VAL A 152 -3.20 -32.98 -0.44
N LEU A 153 -3.11 -34.05 -1.24
CA LEU A 153 -1.86 -34.75 -1.50
C LEU A 153 -0.98 -33.97 -2.48
N LEU A 154 0.13 -33.42 -1.98
CA LEU A 154 1.13 -32.71 -2.77
C LEU A 154 2.32 -33.62 -3.12
N PRO A 155 2.93 -33.48 -4.31
CA PRO A 155 4.10 -34.24 -4.69
C PRO A 155 5.33 -33.88 -3.84
N PRO A 156 6.38 -34.72 -3.81
CA PRO A 156 7.64 -34.41 -3.11
C PRO A 156 8.30 -33.10 -3.59
N THR A 157 8.05 -32.73 -4.85
CA THR A 157 8.56 -31.49 -5.46
C THR A 157 7.80 -30.24 -5.01
N ALA A 158 6.67 -30.35 -4.30
CA ALA A 158 5.88 -29.17 -3.92
C ALA A 158 6.61 -28.24 -2.96
N LEU A 159 7.43 -28.77 -2.05
CA LEU A 159 8.18 -27.96 -1.09
C LEU A 159 9.24 -27.11 -1.81
N LEU A 160 9.25 -25.80 -1.52
CA LEU A 160 10.28 -24.87 -1.95
C LEU A 160 11.29 -24.65 -0.82
N GLY A 161 12.52 -25.12 -1.02
CA GLY A 161 13.61 -25.02 -0.04
C GLY A 161 13.86 -26.32 0.71
N SER A 162 14.28 -26.21 1.98
CA SER A 162 14.77 -27.35 2.78
C SER A 162 13.75 -27.79 3.84
N GLU A 163 13.68 -29.11 4.05
CA GLU A 163 12.95 -29.77 5.13
C GLU A 163 13.61 -29.60 6.51
N ALA A 164 14.83 -29.06 6.55
CA ALA A 164 15.60 -28.91 7.77
C ALA A 164 14.89 -27.99 8.77
N LYS A 165 14.96 -28.39 10.05
CA LYS A 165 14.53 -27.54 11.16
C LYS A 165 15.49 -26.34 11.24
N PRO A 166 14.98 -25.10 11.23
CA PRO A 166 15.86 -23.94 11.35
C PRO A 166 16.34 -23.75 12.79
N ASP A 167 17.56 -23.25 12.96
CA ASP A 167 18.10 -22.89 14.28
C ASP A 167 17.35 -21.68 14.89
N ASP A 168 16.94 -20.73 14.05
CA ASP A 168 16.13 -19.56 14.41
C ASP A 168 14.86 -19.51 13.55
N ASN A 169 13.74 -19.95 14.14
CA ASN A 169 12.43 -19.95 13.51
C ASN A 169 12.00 -18.56 13.00
N ARG A 170 12.34 -17.48 13.72
CA ARG A 170 11.93 -16.13 13.33
C ARG A 170 12.73 -15.67 12.12
N ARG A 171 14.04 -15.88 12.12
CA ARG A 171 14.91 -15.52 11.00
C ARG A 171 14.57 -16.34 9.75
N ASP A 172 14.30 -17.63 9.91
CA ASP A 172 13.87 -18.47 8.80
C ASP A 172 12.54 -18.00 8.22
N PHE A 173 11.52 -17.75 9.06
CA PHE A 173 10.23 -17.22 8.59
C PHE A 173 10.39 -15.94 7.75
N LEU A 174 11.13 -14.95 8.26
CA LEU A 174 11.39 -13.70 7.53
C LEU A 174 12.13 -13.93 6.20
N ARG A 175 12.99 -14.95 6.15
CA ARG A 175 13.65 -15.38 4.91
C ARG A 175 12.66 -16.03 3.95
N GLN A 176 11.71 -16.85 4.42
CA GLN A 176 10.71 -17.48 3.55
C GLN A 176 9.78 -16.45 2.90
N ILE A 177 9.38 -15.40 3.64
CA ILE A 177 8.45 -14.38 3.16
C ILE A 177 9.14 -13.14 2.56
N TRP A 178 10.41 -13.21 2.20
CA TRP A 178 11.23 -12.03 1.86
C TRP A 178 10.67 -11.14 0.74
N ARG A 179 9.86 -11.69 -0.19
CA ARG A 179 9.17 -10.91 -1.24
C ARG A 179 8.14 -9.91 -0.70
N VAL A 180 7.62 -10.12 0.51
CA VAL A 180 6.72 -9.19 1.20
C VAL A 180 7.38 -7.82 1.35
N SER A 181 8.67 -7.77 1.69
CA SER A 181 9.40 -6.49 1.81
C SER A 181 9.57 -5.75 0.48
N ILE A 182 9.65 -6.48 -0.64
CA ILE A 182 9.62 -5.87 -1.98
C ILE A 182 8.23 -5.31 -2.24
N GLY A 183 7.18 -6.07 -1.91
CA GLY A 183 5.79 -5.65 -1.97
C GLY A 183 5.50 -4.39 -1.16
N THR A 184 6.05 -4.28 0.06
CA THR A 184 5.96 -3.10 0.92
C THR A 184 6.39 -1.82 0.18
N LEU A 185 7.48 -1.88 -0.58
CA LEU A 185 7.96 -0.76 -1.39
C LEU A 185 7.13 -0.60 -2.68
N SER A 186 6.99 -1.66 -3.48
CA SER A 186 6.40 -1.58 -4.82
C SER A 186 4.92 -1.18 -4.78
N LEU A 187 4.14 -1.73 -3.86
CA LEU A 187 2.72 -1.42 -3.71
C LEU A 187 2.52 0.04 -3.26
N SER A 188 3.42 0.54 -2.40
CA SER A 188 3.38 1.92 -1.92
C SER A 188 3.72 2.95 -3.00
N ILE A 189 4.58 2.63 -3.97
CA ILE A 189 4.95 3.56 -5.07
C ILE A 189 3.71 4.07 -5.82
N MET A 190 2.67 3.24 -5.95
CA MET A 190 1.42 3.61 -6.61
C MET A 190 0.74 4.82 -5.96
N GLY A 191 0.98 5.08 -4.66
CA GLY A 191 0.38 6.21 -3.95
C GLY A 191 0.85 7.56 -4.45
N VAL A 192 2.07 7.60 -5.02
CA VAL A 192 2.59 8.78 -5.71
C VAL A 192 1.69 9.12 -6.90
N SER A 193 1.41 8.15 -7.77
CA SER A 193 0.55 8.33 -8.93
C SER A 193 -0.89 8.65 -8.53
N ALA A 194 -1.42 8.00 -7.48
CA ALA A 194 -2.77 8.26 -6.99
C ALA A 194 -2.95 9.71 -6.54
N LEU A 195 -2.00 10.26 -5.78
CA LEU A 195 -2.02 11.67 -5.37
C LEU A 195 -1.98 12.62 -6.56
N ARG A 196 -1.20 12.32 -7.59
CA ARG A 196 -1.12 13.13 -8.82
C ARG A 196 -2.44 13.14 -9.56
N ILE A 197 -3.01 11.96 -9.81
CA ILE A 197 -4.32 11.78 -10.45
C ILE A 197 -5.41 12.49 -9.66
N GLY A 198 -5.50 12.26 -8.35
CA GLY A 198 -6.52 12.90 -7.50
C GLY A 198 -6.42 14.43 -7.51
N SER A 199 -5.20 14.95 -7.41
CA SER A 199 -4.95 16.40 -7.46
C SER A 199 -5.31 16.99 -8.82
N ARG A 200 -4.99 16.27 -9.91
CA ARG A 200 -5.27 16.69 -11.28
C ARG A 200 -6.78 16.72 -11.57
N ILE A 201 -7.51 15.72 -11.14
CA ILE A 201 -8.98 15.66 -11.27
C ILE A 201 -9.60 16.81 -10.48
N ALA A 202 -9.24 16.97 -9.20
CA ALA A 202 -9.76 18.04 -8.35
C ALA A 202 -9.44 19.43 -8.89
N LEU A 203 -8.24 19.65 -9.44
CA LEU A 203 -7.87 20.90 -10.10
C LEU A 203 -8.75 21.18 -11.32
N THR A 204 -8.91 20.20 -12.20
CA THR A 204 -9.68 20.34 -13.45
C THR A 204 -11.16 20.63 -13.15
N TYR A 205 -11.75 19.88 -12.22
CA TYR A 205 -13.09 20.11 -11.73
C TYR A 205 -13.24 21.53 -11.14
N SER A 206 -12.31 21.94 -10.28
CA SER A 206 -12.38 23.24 -9.59
C SER A 206 -12.24 24.45 -10.52
N ARG A 207 -11.53 24.30 -11.65
CA ARG A 207 -11.42 25.36 -12.68
C ARG A 207 -12.73 25.57 -13.44
N ARG A 208 -13.52 24.52 -13.61
CA ARG A 208 -14.76 24.53 -14.39
C ARG A 208 -16.01 24.75 -13.55
N ARG A 209 -16.00 24.29 -12.30
CA ARG A 209 -17.16 24.43 -11.42
C ARG A 209 -17.30 25.89 -10.97
N LEU A 210 -18.40 26.52 -11.38
CA LEU A 210 -18.69 27.93 -11.10
C LEU A 210 -19.70 28.08 -9.96
N ILE A 211 -19.52 29.11 -9.15
CA ILE A 211 -20.56 29.62 -8.23
C ILE A 211 -20.85 31.08 -8.54
N THR A 212 -22.05 31.54 -8.16
CA THR A 212 -22.41 32.95 -8.23
C THR A 212 -21.83 33.70 -7.04
N THR A 213 -21.24 34.87 -7.26
CA THR A 213 -20.74 35.75 -6.20
C THR A 213 -21.88 36.23 -5.30
N GLY A 214 -21.58 36.63 -4.05
CA GLY A 214 -22.60 37.02 -3.06
C GLY A 214 -23.45 38.23 -3.46
N ASP A 215 -22.94 39.06 -4.36
CA ASP A 215 -23.64 40.20 -4.97
C ASP A 215 -24.46 39.82 -6.23
N GLY A 216 -24.44 38.56 -6.65
CA GLY A 216 -25.16 38.07 -7.83
C GLY A 216 -24.52 38.43 -9.18
N ALA A 217 -23.44 39.21 -9.19
CA ALA A 217 -22.96 39.89 -10.39
C ALA A 217 -22.12 39.01 -11.33
N ALA A 218 -21.45 37.97 -10.81
CA ALA A 218 -20.52 37.17 -11.59
C ALA A 218 -20.56 35.69 -11.23
N ARG A 219 -20.18 34.85 -12.20
CA ARG A 219 -19.89 33.43 -12.00
C ARG A 219 -18.38 33.24 -11.94
N VAL A 220 -17.88 32.74 -10.81
CA VAL A 220 -16.43 32.54 -10.59
C VAL A 220 -16.12 31.07 -10.34
N PRO A 221 -14.97 30.55 -10.82
CA PRO A 221 -14.52 29.22 -10.48
C PRO A 221 -14.32 29.03 -8.98
N ILE A 222 -14.71 27.88 -8.46
CA ILE A 222 -14.46 27.54 -7.05
C ILE A 222 -12.97 27.44 -6.72
N LEU A 223 -12.10 27.24 -7.73
CA LEU A 223 -10.64 27.24 -7.54
C LEU A 223 -10.12 28.56 -6.91
N ARG A 224 -10.85 29.68 -7.03
CA ARG A 224 -10.43 30.97 -6.45
C ARG A 224 -10.34 30.94 -4.91
N PHE A 225 -11.04 30.03 -4.24
CA PHE A 225 -11.05 29.95 -2.78
C PHE A 225 -9.85 29.14 -2.27
N SER A 226 -9.13 29.68 -1.28
CA SER A 226 -8.00 28.98 -0.65
C SER A 226 -8.39 27.62 -0.08
N THR A 227 -9.58 27.51 0.51
CA THR A 227 -10.16 26.25 1.04
C THR A 227 -10.42 25.21 -0.04
N GLN A 228 -10.52 25.61 -1.30
CA GLN A 228 -10.60 24.72 -2.45
C GLN A 228 -9.21 24.41 -3.03
N MET A 229 -8.37 25.44 -3.16
CA MET A 229 -7.10 25.39 -3.86
C MET A 229 -5.98 24.74 -3.04
N TRP A 230 -5.90 25.00 -1.74
CA TRP A 230 -4.78 24.54 -0.91
C TRP A 230 -4.65 23.02 -0.85
N PRO A 231 -5.73 22.22 -0.69
CA PRO A 231 -5.62 20.76 -0.73
C PRO A 231 -5.07 20.23 -2.06
N ILE A 232 -5.43 20.88 -3.17
CA ILE A 232 -4.93 20.56 -4.52
C ILE A 232 -3.43 20.87 -4.62
N VAL A 233 -2.99 22.03 -4.11
CA VAL A 233 -1.56 22.38 -4.06
C VAL A 233 -0.78 21.41 -3.17
N ARG A 234 -1.33 21.03 -2.01
CA ARG A 234 -0.73 20.02 -1.12
C ARG A 234 -0.48 18.72 -1.86
N GLY A 235 -1.46 18.22 -2.61
CA GLY A 235 -1.33 16.97 -3.34
C GLY A 235 -0.30 17.02 -4.46
N PHE A 236 -0.20 18.16 -5.16
CA PHE A 236 0.85 18.40 -6.15
C PHE A 236 2.26 18.43 -5.53
N VAL A 237 2.45 19.17 -4.44
CA VAL A 237 3.75 19.27 -3.74
C VAL A 237 4.16 17.92 -3.18
N LYS A 238 3.27 17.28 -2.41
CA LYS A 238 3.53 15.99 -1.75
C LYS A 238 3.85 14.91 -2.78
N SER A 239 3.09 14.82 -3.87
CA SER A 239 3.38 13.83 -4.92
C SER A 239 4.69 14.09 -5.67
N THR A 240 5.08 15.35 -5.86
CA THR A 240 6.36 15.69 -6.50
C THR A 240 7.54 15.29 -5.62
N VAL A 241 7.46 15.58 -4.31
CA VAL A 241 8.49 15.18 -3.33
C VAL A 241 8.52 13.66 -3.19
N LEU A 242 7.37 13.00 -3.07
CA LEU A 242 7.31 11.54 -2.96
C LEU A 242 7.80 10.82 -4.21
N LYS A 243 7.67 11.40 -5.41
CA LYS A 243 8.29 10.83 -6.62
C LYS A 243 9.81 10.76 -6.48
N ALA A 244 10.44 11.87 -6.10
CA ALA A 244 11.89 11.92 -5.87
C ALA A 244 12.31 10.97 -4.74
N PHE A 245 11.50 10.88 -3.67
CA PHE A 245 11.74 9.95 -2.57
C PHE A 245 11.60 8.49 -2.99
N ALA A 246 10.65 8.16 -3.88
CA ALA A 246 10.49 6.82 -4.43
C ALA A 246 11.74 6.41 -5.23
N GLU A 247 12.19 7.26 -6.16
CA GLU A 247 13.40 7.00 -6.96
C GLU A 247 14.62 6.81 -6.06
N TRP A 248 14.81 7.68 -5.07
CA TRP A 248 15.90 7.54 -4.09
C TRP A 248 15.78 6.24 -3.29
N THR A 249 14.59 5.88 -2.82
CA THR A 249 14.36 4.67 -2.02
C THR A 249 14.62 3.41 -2.85
N ILE A 250 14.21 3.40 -4.12
CA ILE A 250 14.47 2.31 -5.06
C ILE A 250 15.98 2.11 -5.24
N ASP A 251 16.74 3.18 -5.49
CA ASP A 251 18.21 3.09 -5.66
C ASP A 251 18.86 2.50 -4.41
N ARG A 252 18.44 2.95 -3.22
CA ARG A 252 18.94 2.41 -1.95
C ARG A 252 18.52 0.95 -1.74
N PHE A 253 17.27 0.61 -2.01
CA PHE A 253 16.75 -0.75 -1.85
C PHE A 253 17.43 -1.74 -2.80
N CYS A 254 17.79 -1.31 -4.01
CA CYS A 254 18.52 -2.13 -4.97
C CYS A 254 20.03 -2.18 -4.69
N SER A 255 20.56 -1.32 -3.83
CA SER A 255 21.98 -1.31 -3.49
C SER A 255 22.42 -2.59 -2.78
N LYS A 256 23.43 -3.26 -3.34
CA LYS A 256 24.07 -4.44 -2.74
C LYS A 256 24.97 -4.10 -1.54
N THR A 257 25.30 -2.83 -1.34
CA THR A 257 26.14 -2.38 -0.22
C THR A 257 25.36 -2.19 1.08
N LEU A 258 24.03 -2.05 1.00
CA LEU A 258 23.17 -1.94 2.18
C LEU A 258 22.75 -3.32 2.68
N SER A 259 22.74 -3.49 4.00
CA SER A 259 22.23 -4.70 4.63
C SER A 259 20.74 -4.92 4.33
N GLY A 260 20.30 -6.18 4.37
CA GLY A 260 18.88 -6.51 4.16
C GLY A 260 17.95 -5.78 5.14
N SER A 261 18.35 -5.64 6.42
CA SER A 261 17.60 -4.93 7.45
C SER A 261 17.44 -3.45 7.15
N VAL A 262 18.51 -2.76 6.71
CA VAL A 262 18.42 -1.33 6.32
C VAL A 262 17.52 -1.16 5.10
N ARG A 263 17.64 -2.03 4.09
CA ARG A 263 16.77 -1.98 2.91
C ARG A 263 15.29 -2.16 3.27
N GLN A 264 14.97 -3.11 4.15
CA GLN A 264 13.61 -3.32 4.66
C GLN A 264 13.12 -2.11 5.46
N ALA A 265 13.96 -1.54 6.31
CA ALA A 265 13.62 -0.35 7.09
C ALA A 265 13.29 0.86 6.19
N LEU A 266 14.04 1.07 5.12
CA LEU A 266 13.75 2.12 4.13
C LEU A 266 12.40 1.90 3.42
N ALA A 267 12.05 0.65 3.09
CA ALA A 267 10.74 0.34 2.51
C ALA A 267 9.60 0.64 3.50
N VAL A 268 9.79 0.39 4.80
CA VAL A 268 8.82 0.74 5.85
C VAL A 268 8.68 2.25 5.98
N VAL A 269 9.78 3.00 6.06
CA VAL A 269 9.75 4.47 6.12
C VAL A 269 8.99 5.03 4.91
N PHE A 270 9.33 4.56 3.70
CA PHE A 270 8.66 5.00 2.48
C PHE A 270 7.16 4.68 2.47
N LYS A 271 6.79 3.45 2.84
CA LYS A 271 5.38 3.05 2.97
C LYS A 271 4.63 3.93 3.96
N THR A 272 5.22 4.22 5.11
CA THR A 272 4.63 5.07 6.14
C THR A 272 4.41 6.49 5.61
N SER A 273 5.40 7.08 4.94
CA SER A 273 5.26 8.40 4.30
C SER A 273 4.13 8.40 3.28
N VAL A 274 4.13 7.47 2.31
CA VAL A 274 3.09 7.44 1.27
C VAL A 274 1.70 7.17 1.86
N GLY A 275 1.59 6.22 2.79
CA GLY A 275 0.33 5.88 3.45
C GLY A 275 -0.26 7.06 4.25
N ARG A 276 0.58 7.93 4.81
CA ARG A 276 0.13 9.18 5.41
C ARG A 276 -0.35 10.17 4.36
N GLU A 277 0.46 10.44 3.33
CA GLU A 277 0.13 11.49 2.36
C GLU A 277 -1.09 11.14 1.51
N THR A 278 -1.32 9.86 1.21
CA THR A 278 -2.48 9.39 0.44
C THR A 278 -3.83 9.61 1.14
N LYS A 279 -3.86 9.90 2.45
CA LYS A 279 -5.09 10.32 3.15
C LYS A 279 -5.69 11.61 2.57
N LEU A 280 -4.87 12.44 1.94
CA LEU A 280 -5.31 13.66 1.24
C LEU A 280 -6.30 13.36 0.10
N LEU A 281 -6.32 12.14 -0.45
CA LEU A 281 -7.28 11.75 -1.49
C LEU A 281 -8.74 11.92 -1.03
N THR A 282 -9.03 11.68 0.25
CA THR A 282 -10.37 11.92 0.81
C THR A 282 -10.74 13.40 0.76
N GLU A 283 -9.85 14.29 1.19
CA GLU A 283 -10.08 15.73 1.13
C GLU A 283 -10.22 16.22 -0.33
N LEU A 284 -9.43 15.67 -1.25
CA LEU A 284 -9.53 15.96 -2.69
C LEU A 284 -10.86 15.48 -3.30
N SER A 285 -11.40 14.34 -2.83
CA SER A 285 -12.73 13.85 -3.19
C SER A 285 -13.81 14.82 -2.73
N GLU A 286 -13.73 15.30 -1.48
CA GLU A 286 -14.66 16.31 -0.95
C GLU A 286 -14.60 17.62 -1.74
N ARG A 287 -13.42 18.03 -2.23
CA ARG A 287 -13.29 19.21 -3.10
C ARG A 287 -14.07 19.06 -4.42
N CYS A 288 -14.42 17.84 -4.82
CA CYS A 288 -15.25 17.59 -6.00
C CYS A 288 -16.76 17.50 -5.69
N GLY A 289 -17.16 17.74 -4.43
CA GLY A 289 -18.56 17.60 -3.98
C GLY A 289 -19.08 16.18 -4.15
N TRP A 290 -20.39 16.03 -4.37
CA TRP A 290 -21.01 14.72 -4.52
C TRP A 290 -20.39 13.88 -5.63
N GLN A 291 -19.93 14.50 -6.72
CA GLN A 291 -19.31 13.79 -7.85
C GLN A 291 -18.01 13.11 -7.43
N GLY A 292 -17.27 13.67 -6.47
CA GLY A 292 -16.04 13.07 -5.95
C GLY A 292 -16.25 11.77 -5.18
N LEU A 293 -17.47 11.50 -4.71
CA LEU A 293 -17.81 10.30 -3.94
C LEU A 293 -17.95 9.06 -4.84
N PHE A 294 -18.27 9.26 -6.12
CA PHE A 294 -18.48 8.17 -7.06
C PHE A 294 -17.16 7.63 -7.63
N ASP A 295 -17.03 6.31 -7.62
CA ASP A 295 -15.84 5.56 -8.02
C ASP A 295 -15.44 5.77 -9.49
N TYR A 296 -16.40 6.01 -10.39
CA TYR A 296 -16.14 6.33 -11.79
C TYR A 296 -15.33 7.63 -11.97
N ASN A 297 -15.29 8.51 -10.96
CA ASN A 297 -14.42 9.68 -10.92
C ASN A 297 -13.05 9.42 -10.26
N GLN A 298 -12.72 8.15 -10.00
CA GLN A 298 -11.43 7.62 -9.53
C GLN A 298 -10.97 8.05 -8.13
N ILE A 299 -11.28 9.27 -7.65
CA ILE A 299 -10.65 9.79 -6.42
C ILE A 299 -11.04 8.96 -5.19
N SER A 300 -12.34 8.69 -4.99
CA SER A 300 -12.82 7.87 -3.86
C SER A 300 -12.34 6.42 -3.96
N GLU A 301 -12.33 5.86 -5.18
CA GLU A 301 -11.76 4.54 -5.48
C GLU A 301 -10.29 4.46 -5.03
N LEU A 302 -9.47 5.44 -5.44
CA LEU A 302 -8.06 5.52 -5.05
C LEU A 302 -7.89 5.66 -3.54
N ALA A 303 -8.66 6.52 -2.88
CA ALA A 303 -8.59 6.72 -1.43
C ALA A 303 -8.81 5.39 -0.66
N LEU A 304 -9.87 4.67 -1.01
CA LEU A 304 -10.22 3.39 -0.41
C LEU A 304 -9.23 2.28 -0.77
N THR A 305 -8.64 2.30 -1.97
CA THR A 305 -7.55 1.37 -2.31
C THR A 305 -6.33 1.55 -1.41
N PHE A 306 -5.94 2.79 -1.11
CA PHE A 306 -4.77 3.04 -0.25
C PHE A 306 -5.02 2.71 1.22
N GLN A 307 -6.28 2.72 1.66
CA GLN A 307 -6.65 2.12 2.95
C GLN A 307 -6.28 0.63 2.99
N GLY A 308 -6.55 -0.12 1.91
CA GLY A 308 -6.09 -1.51 1.78
C GLY A 308 -4.56 -1.66 1.79
N ASN A 309 -3.83 -0.79 1.10
CA ASN A 309 -2.35 -0.78 1.10
C ASN A 309 -1.76 -0.60 2.52
N SER A 310 -2.46 0.13 3.40
CA SER A 310 -1.98 0.34 4.78
C SER A 310 -1.88 -0.96 5.59
N ILE A 311 -2.59 -2.02 5.18
CA ILE A 311 -2.67 -3.33 5.82
C ILE A 311 -1.92 -4.41 5.02
N ALA A 312 -2.00 -4.37 3.69
CA ALA A 312 -1.34 -5.33 2.81
C ALA A 312 0.19 -5.24 2.91
N GLU A 313 0.92 -6.36 2.75
CA GLU A 313 2.40 -6.39 2.84
C GLU A 313 2.94 -5.86 4.19
N GLY A 314 2.19 -6.12 5.26
CA GLY A 314 2.48 -5.71 6.62
C GLY A 314 1.70 -4.46 7.02
N ASP A 315 0.96 -4.54 8.13
CA ASP A 315 0.27 -3.40 8.70
C ASP A 315 1.26 -2.28 9.04
N THR A 316 0.95 -1.07 8.59
CA THR A 316 1.86 0.07 8.69
C THR A 316 2.19 0.41 10.15
N LEU A 317 1.22 0.33 11.06
CA LEU A 317 1.46 0.61 12.47
C LEU A 317 2.36 -0.46 13.08
N VAL A 318 2.09 -1.74 12.82
CA VAL A 318 2.93 -2.85 13.33
C VAL A 318 4.35 -2.80 12.76
N LEU A 319 4.50 -2.45 11.48
CA LEU A 319 5.81 -2.20 10.86
C LEU A 319 6.54 -1.03 11.54
N CYS A 320 5.85 0.07 11.84
CA CYS A 320 6.43 1.20 12.57
C CYS A 320 6.85 0.82 14.00
N ILE A 321 6.04 0.05 14.72
CA ILE A 321 6.36 -0.42 16.08
C ILE A 321 7.62 -1.28 16.06
N ARG A 322 7.70 -2.21 15.10
CA ARG A 322 8.89 -3.05 14.93
C ARG A 322 10.11 -2.20 14.60
N LEU A 323 10.03 -1.34 13.59
CA LEU A 323 11.15 -0.51 13.16
C LEU A 323 11.59 0.44 14.27
N GLY A 324 10.67 1.16 14.91
CA GLY A 324 10.96 2.05 16.02
C GLY A 324 11.65 1.32 17.17
N SER A 325 11.14 0.15 17.58
CA SER A 325 11.80 -0.67 18.60
C SER A 325 13.21 -1.11 18.19
N GLU A 326 13.41 -1.56 16.94
CA GLU A 326 14.72 -2.00 16.45
C GLU A 326 15.74 -0.85 16.36
N LEU A 327 15.30 0.36 16.00
CA LEU A 327 16.14 1.57 15.99
C LEU A 327 16.49 2.04 17.41
N LEU A 328 15.53 2.04 18.33
CA LEU A 328 15.78 2.40 19.74
C LEU A 328 16.76 1.42 20.39
N GLY A 329 16.71 0.14 20.02
CA GLY A 329 17.65 -0.89 20.46
C GLY A 329 18.96 -0.97 19.67
N ASP A 330 19.28 0.04 18.85
CA ASP A 330 20.52 0.16 18.07
C ASP A 330 20.87 -1.09 17.23
N LYS A 331 19.87 -1.81 16.71
CA LYS A 331 20.13 -3.00 15.88
C LYS A 331 20.73 -2.66 14.52
N TYR A 332 20.43 -1.47 14.03
CA TYR A 332 20.96 -0.87 12.81
C TYR A 332 20.57 0.61 12.79
N SER A 333 21.27 1.40 11.97
CA SER A 333 20.98 2.82 11.76
C SER A 333 20.43 3.08 10.37
N LEU A 334 19.55 4.07 10.27
CA LEU A 334 19.12 4.65 8.99
C LEU A 334 20.09 5.77 8.56
N PRO A 335 20.01 6.24 7.30
CA PRO A 335 20.85 7.35 6.85
C PRO A 335 20.65 8.61 7.70
N GLU A 336 21.75 9.10 8.28
CA GLU A 336 21.77 10.30 9.11
C GLU A 336 21.30 11.56 8.33
N PRO A 337 20.82 12.61 9.03
CA PRO A 337 20.51 13.89 8.40
C PRO A 337 21.73 14.52 7.72
N GLN A 338 21.54 15.05 6.52
CA GLN A 338 22.60 15.77 5.78
C GLN A 338 22.88 17.14 6.40
N ASP A 339 21.85 17.78 6.96
CA ASP A 339 21.95 19.01 7.73
C ASP A 339 21.20 18.84 9.06
N PRO A 340 21.90 18.49 10.16
CA PRO A 340 21.29 18.30 11.47
C PRO A 340 20.61 19.55 12.05
N LEU A 341 20.89 20.74 11.49
CA LEU A 341 20.31 22.00 11.96
C LEU A 341 19.01 22.35 11.23
N ALA A 342 18.69 21.65 10.13
CA ALA A 342 17.45 21.84 9.38
C ALA A 342 16.22 21.51 10.26
N PRO A 343 15.08 22.21 10.07
CA PRO A 343 13.87 22.01 10.88
C PRO A 343 13.43 20.55 10.99
N LEU A 344 13.32 19.84 9.86
CA LEU A 344 12.86 18.45 9.85
C LEU A 344 13.87 17.49 10.52
N ALA A 345 15.18 17.77 10.39
CA ALA A 345 16.21 16.99 11.05
C ALA A 345 16.17 17.17 12.57
N LYS A 346 15.95 18.40 13.06
CA LYS A 346 15.77 18.67 14.49
C LYS A 346 14.56 17.92 15.05
N HIS A 347 13.46 17.85 14.31
CA HIS A 347 12.25 17.12 14.70
C HIS A 347 12.50 15.61 14.78
N GLU A 348 13.09 15.01 13.74
CA GLU A 348 13.50 13.59 13.75
C GLU A 348 14.39 13.27 14.96
N LEU A 349 15.49 14.02 15.13
CA LEU A 349 16.44 13.79 16.21
C LEU A 349 15.83 14.01 17.60
N GLY A 350 14.96 15.01 17.73
CA GLY A 350 14.25 15.30 18.98
C GLY A 350 13.31 14.16 19.39
N LEU A 351 12.48 13.67 18.45
CA LEU A 351 11.59 12.55 18.74
C LEU A 351 12.36 11.25 19.05
N ILE A 352 13.50 11.00 18.38
CA ILE A 352 14.39 9.87 18.72
C ILE A 352 14.93 10.04 20.14
N ALA A 353 15.39 11.23 20.51
CA ALA A 353 15.94 11.50 21.83
C ALA A 353 14.90 11.33 22.94
N GLU A 354 13.68 11.85 22.75
CA GLU A 354 12.56 11.67 23.69
C GLU A 354 12.21 10.19 23.89
N ALA A 355 12.08 9.42 22.79
CA ALA A 355 11.77 8.00 22.87
C ALA A 355 12.92 7.16 23.47
N ARG A 356 14.17 7.55 23.24
CA ARG A 356 15.34 6.92 23.88
C ARG A 356 15.37 7.21 25.37
N GLN A 357 15.07 8.44 25.79
CA GLN A 357 15.01 8.79 27.21
C GLN A 357 13.94 7.96 27.92
N GLU A 358 12.74 7.86 27.36
CA GLU A 358 11.70 6.98 27.92
C GLU A 358 12.14 5.52 28.00
N MET A 359 12.84 5.01 26.97
CA MET A 359 13.36 3.65 27.01
C MET A 359 14.42 3.46 28.10
N ILE A 360 15.27 4.47 28.36
CA ILE A 360 16.24 4.44 29.46
C ILE A 360 15.52 4.44 30.80
N ASP A 361 14.51 5.30 30.97
CA ASP A 361 13.71 5.40 32.20
C ASP A 361 12.97 4.08 32.51
N LEU A 362 12.63 3.31 31.47
CA LEU A 362 12.05 1.97 31.61
C LEU A 362 13.03 0.87 32.03
N GLY A 363 14.36 1.11 31.99
CA GLY A 363 15.38 0.09 32.25
C GLY A 363 16.10 -0.44 30.99
N GLY A 364 15.92 0.22 29.85
CA GLY A 364 16.63 -0.06 28.61
C GLY A 364 15.95 -1.08 27.68
N TYR A 365 16.63 -1.43 26.57
CA TYR A 365 16.06 -2.25 25.48
C TYR A 365 15.64 -3.69 25.89
N ALA A 366 16.17 -4.18 27.02
CA ALA A 366 15.73 -5.47 27.58
C ALA A 366 14.24 -5.47 27.88
N GLU A 367 13.67 -4.32 28.28
CA GLU A 367 12.28 -4.13 28.68
C GLU A 367 11.32 -3.93 27.51
N ARG A 368 11.75 -4.07 26.26
CA ARG A 368 10.89 -3.88 25.06
C ARG A 368 9.65 -4.78 24.98
N ARG A 369 9.57 -5.80 25.82
CA ARG A 369 8.43 -6.72 25.94
C ARG A 369 7.62 -6.53 27.22
N SER A 370 8.01 -5.57 28.06
CA SER A 370 7.31 -5.26 29.30
C SER A 370 5.99 -4.55 28.98
N ALA A 371 5.05 -4.61 29.92
CA ALA A 371 3.80 -3.86 29.81
C ALA A 371 4.07 -2.35 29.73
N ALA A 372 5.15 -1.86 30.34
CA ALA A 372 5.50 -0.45 30.36
C ALA A 372 6.00 0.06 28.99
N PHE A 373 6.61 -0.81 28.17
CA PHE A 373 6.98 -0.46 26.80
C PHE A 373 5.77 -0.10 25.92
N ASN A 374 4.56 -0.54 26.30
CA ASN A 374 3.33 -0.16 25.61
C ASN A 374 3.05 1.36 25.67
N ASN A 375 3.76 2.12 26.52
CA ASN A 375 3.69 3.59 26.51
C ASN A 375 4.47 4.22 25.35
N ILE A 376 5.54 3.56 24.87
CA ILE A 376 6.36 4.01 23.74
C ILE A 376 5.75 3.59 22.40
N VAL A 377 5.10 2.42 22.36
CA VAL A 377 4.51 1.80 21.16
C VAL A 377 3.64 2.78 20.33
N PRO A 378 2.71 3.57 20.92
CA PRO A 378 1.91 4.54 20.16
C PRO A 378 2.73 5.63 19.46
N ARG A 379 3.91 5.97 20.00
CA ARG A 379 4.78 7.03 19.48
C ARG A 379 5.60 6.56 18.27
N CYS A 380 5.81 5.25 18.11
CA CYS A 380 6.64 4.70 17.05
C CYS A 380 6.17 5.13 15.65
N ARG A 381 4.87 5.22 15.39
CA ARG A 381 4.38 5.68 14.09
C ARG A 381 4.81 7.11 13.78
N ARG A 382 4.62 8.05 14.71
CA ARG A 382 5.04 9.45 14.51
C ARG A 382 6.55 9.57 14.34
N LEU A 383 7.32 8.76 15.08
CA LEU A 383 8.78 8.68 14.92
C LEU A 383 9.18 8.29 13.49
N ILE A 384 8.59 7.22 12.94
CA ILE A 384 8.88 6.77 11.58
C ILE A 384 8.37 7.78 10.54
N GLU A 385 7.24 8.44 10.78
CA GLU A 385 6.75 9.53 9.92
C GLU A 385 7.74 10.71 9.89
N ALA A 386 8.30 11.13 11.02
CA ALA A 386 9.30 12.21 11.09
C ALA A 386 10.60 11.88 10.34
N ILE A 387 11.10 10.65 10.49
CA ILE A 387 12.23 10.14 9.69
C ILE A 387 11.89 10.24 8.20
N GLY A 388 10.69 9.79 7.81
CA GLY A 388 10.22 9.84 6.43
C GLY A 388 10.09 11.26 5.88
N GLU A 389 9.59 12.22 6.67
CA GLU A 389 9.48 13.63 6.29
C GLU A 389 10.85 14.23 5.94
N ARG A 390 11.85 14.05 6.80
CA ARG A 390 13.21 14.53 6.53
C ARG A 390 13.84 13.82 5.33
N MET A 391 13.76 12.48 5.28
CA MET A 391 14.35 11.70 4.17
C MET A 391 13.72 12.06 2.82
N ALA A 392 12.41 12.27 2.77
CA ALA A 392 11.71 12.68 1.56
C ALA A 392 12.14 14.08 1.10
N TYR A 393 12.25 15.05 2.02
CA TYR A 393 12.76 16.39 1.71
C TYR A 393 14.18 16.33 1.16
N GLU A 394 15.09 15.61 1.82
CA GLU A 394 16.49 15.50 1.39
C GLU A 394 16.63 14.79 0.04
N ALA A 395 15.87 13.71 -0.18
CA ALA A 395 15.83 13.03 -1.47
C ALA A 395 15.35 13.96 -2.58
N ALA A 396 14.29 14.71 -2.35
CA ALA A 396 13.77 15.70 -3.29
C ALA A 396 14.77 16.82 -3.58
N ARG A 397 15.49 17.31 -2.57
CA ARG A 397 16.57 18.29 -2.73
C ARG A 397 17.70 17.77 -3.62
N VAL A 398 18.19 16.56 -3.35
CA VAL A 398 19.27 15.93 -4.14
C VAL A 398 18.85 15.68 -5.59
N ARG A 399 17.58 15.36 -5.81
CA ARG A 399 16.99 15.14 -7.15
C ARG A 399 16.62 16.45 -7.88
N GLY A 400 16.89 17.61 -7.30
CA GLY A 400 16.67 18.90 -7.96
C GLY A 400 15.22 19.37 -8.00
N VAL A 401 14.37 18.95 -7.06
CA VAL A 401 13.02 19.51 -6.90
C VAL A 401 13.13 21.01 -6.59
N GLN A 402 12.28 21.82 -7.24
CA GLN A 402 12.31 23.28 -7.14
C GLN A 402 12.17 23.77 -5.68
N ARG A 403 12.87 24.86 -5.36
CA ARG A 403 12.99 25.36 -3.99
C ARG A 403 11.65 25.74 -3.38
N GLU A 404 10.73 26.29 -4.17
CA GLU A 404 9.39 26.68 -3.78
C GLU A 404 8.56 25.48 -3.32
N LEU A 405 8.67 24.35 -4.03
CA LEU A 405 8.02 23.10 -3.67
C LEU A 405 8.61 22.50 -2.40
N LEU A 406 9.94 22.51 -2.26
CA LEU A 406 10.63 22.05 -1.06
C LEU A 406 10.25 22.89 0.17
N HIS A 407 10.20 24.21 0.02
CA HIS A 407 9.83 25.12 1.09
C HIS A 407 8.38 24.89 1.55
N LEU A 408 7.43 24.76 0.61
CA LEU A 408 6.06 24.43 0.97
C LEU A 408 5.97 23.04 1.60
N TYR A 409 6.69 22.03 1.08
CA TYR A 409 6.71 20.70 1.68
C TYR A 409 7.21 20.71 3.14
N GLU A 410 8.31 21.41 3.43
CA GLU A 410 8.81 21.58 4.80
C GLU A 410 7.76 22.21 5.72
N LEU A 411 7.09 23.26 5.28
CA LEU A 411 6.01 23.90 6.05
C LEU A 411 4.81 22.96 6.25
N LEU A 412 4.48 22.13 5.27
CA LEU A 412 3.41 21.12 5.41
C LEU A 412 3.80 20.05 6.44
N CYS A 413 5.06 19.62 6.49
CA CYS A 413 5.54 18.72 7.55
C CYS A 413 5.52 19.39 8.93
N ILE A 414 5.87 20.68 9.00
CA ILE A 414 5.79 21.48 10.24
C ILE A 414 4.35 21.62 10.74
N GLU A 415 3.38 21.83 9.83
CA GLU A 415 1.95 21.97 10.16
C GLU A 415 1.43 20.79 10.99
N GLU A 416 1.94 19.59 10.70
CA GLU A 416 1.45 18.33 11.23
C GLU A 416 1.89 18.05 12.67
N ASP A 417 2.93 18.73 13.13
CA ASP A 417 3.38 18.68 14.54
C ASP A 417 3.79 20.08 15.03
N LEU A 418 2.96 21.08 14.68
CA LEU A 418 3.25 22.48 14.97
C LEU A 418 3.48 22.73 16.47
N SER A 419 2.88 21.92 17.34
CA SER A 419 3.14 21.91 18.79
C SER A 419 4.61 21.65 19.12
N TRP A 420 5.22 20.63 18.53
CA TRP A 420 6.62 20.33 18.77
C TRP A 420 7.52 21.45 18.25
N TYR A 421 7.31 21.90 17.01
CA TYR A 421 8.14 22.94 16.40
C TYR A 421 8.08 24.28 17.15
N THR A 422 6.90 24.62 17.68
CA THR A 422 6.74 25.84 18.50
C THR A 422 7.32 25.66 19.90
N GLY A 423 7.15 24.49 20.52
CA GLY A 423 7.73 24.16 21.83
C GLY A 423 9.26 24.12 21.82
N SER A 424 9.86 23.65 20.73
CA SER A 424 11.33 23.58 20.55
C SER A 424 11.94 24.89 20.03
N GLY A 425 11.15 25.96 19.88
CA GLY A 425 11.62 27.29 19.48
C GLY A 425 12.05 27.40 18.01
N VAL A 426 11.67 26.45 17.14
CA VAL A 426 12.03 26.46 15.72
C VAL A 426 11.28 27.56 14.96
N ILE A 427 9.99 27.73 15.26
CA ILE A 427 9.13 28.73 14.62
C ILE A 427 7.98 29.13 15.54
N THR A 428 7.55 30.40 15.49
CA THR A 428 6.31 30.82 16.18
C THR A 428 5.08 30.54 15.31
N ARG A 429 3.90 30.37 15.92
CA ARG A 429 2.64 30.17 15.17
C ARG A 429 2.36 31.29 14.17
N ASN A 430 2.62 32.55 14.55
CA ASN A 430 2.40 33.70 13.67
C ASN A 430 3.34 33.66 12.45
N GLN A 431 4.63 33.43 12.67
CA GLN A 431 5.60 33.27 11.58
C GLN A 431 5.23 32.10 10.66
N PHE A 432 4.76 30.99 11.24
CA PHE A 432 4.33 29.81 10.49
C PHE A 432 3.19 30.14 9.53
N PHE A 433 2.05 30.67 10.02
CA PHE A 433 0.89 30.95 9.16
C PHE A 433 1.19 32.00 8.10
N LYS A 434 2.03 33.00 8.41
CA LYS A 434 2.48 33.98 7.40
C LYS A 434 3.32 33.32 6.31
N SER A 435 4.29 32.48 6.68
CA SER A 435 5.17 31.79 5.72
C SER A 435 4.39 30.79 4.87
N LEU A 436 3.44 30.08 5.47
CA LEU A 436 2.58 29.11 4.78
C LEU A 436 1.79 29.76 3.64
N VAL A 437 1.17 30.92 3.89
CA VAL A 437 0.41 31.65 2.86
C VAL A 437 1.31 32.09 1.70
N GLU A 438 2.50 32.62 2.00
CA GLU A 438 3.45 33.03 0.95
C GLU A 438 3.99 31.84 0.15
N ALA A 439 4.26 30.71 0.81
CA ALA A 439 4.68 29.49 0.14
C ALA A 439 3.60 28.93 -0.81
N TYR A 440 2.32 28.94 -0.43
CA TYR A 440 1.22 28.58 -1.34
C TYR A 440 1.17 29.49 -2.58
N LYS A 441 1.36 30.80 -2.41
CA LYS A 441 1.38 31.75 -3.54
C LYS A 441 2.55 31.48 -4.47
N ALA A 442 3.74 31.17 -3.93
CA ALA A 442 4.93 30.86 -4.71
C ALA A 442 4.78 29.57 -5.54
N VAL A 443 4.06 28.57 -5.03
CA VAL A 443 3.85 27.30 -5.72
C VAL A 443 2.73 27.34 -6.77
N LEU A 444 1.76 28.26 -6.64
CA LEU A 444 0.60 28.30 -7.52
C LEU A 444 0.94 28.40 -9.03
N PRO A 445 1.89 29.24 -9.49
CA PRO A 445 2.30 29.26 -10.89
C PRO A 445 2.83 27.91 -11.39
N LEU A 446 3.55 27.18 -10.54
CA LEU A 446 4.12 25.86 -10.86
C LEU A 446 3.03 24.80 -11.04
N LEU A 447 2.01 24.82 -10.17
CA LEU A 447 0.84 23.95 -10.30
C LEU A 447 0.12 24.18 -11.65
N LEU A 448 -0.03 25.44 -12.06
CA LEU A 448 -0.73 25.78 -13.30
C LEU A 448 0.05 25.39 -14.56
N GLN A 449 1.38 25.47 -14.54
CA GLN A 449 2.23 24.94 -15.61
C GLN A 449 2.12 23.42 -15.68
N PHE A 450 2.20 22.76 -14.52
CA PHE A 450 2.06 21.31 -14.40
C PHE A 450 0.71 20.81 -14.91
N ALA A 451 -0.36 21.58 -14.69
CA ALA A 451 -1.70 21.30 -15.19
C ALA A 451 -1.82 21.29 -16.73
N ASN A 452 -0.77 21.61 -17.47
CA ASN A 452 -0.78 21.50 -18.94
C ASN A 452 -0.01 20.27 -19.44
N ASN A 453 0.58 19.47 -18.55
CA ASN A 453 1.25 18.21 -18.90
C ASN A 453 0.22 17.15 -19.31
N THR A 454 0.46 16.49 -20.45
CA THR A 454 -0.43 15.52 -21.09
C THR A 454 -0.17 14.07 -20.65
N GLU A 455 0.99 13.76 -20.07
CA GLU A 455 1.35 12.37 -19.71
C GLU A 455 0.38 11.76 -18.68
N GLU A 456 -0.11 12.57 -17.74
CA GLU A 456 -1.03 12.09 -16.69
C GLU A 456 -2.45 11.92 -17.19
N ALA A 457 -2.84 12.69 -18.21
CA ALA A 457 -4.19 12.64 -18.77
C ALA A 457 -4.51 11.25 -19.33
N ALA A 458 -3.50 10.51 -19.79
CA ALA A 458 -3.65 9.14 -20.28
C ALA A 458 -4.17 8.15 -19.23
N TYR A 459 -3.99 8.43 -17.94
CA TYR A 459 -4.40 7.54 -16.84
C TYR A 459 -5.66 8.02 -16.11
N ILE A 460 -6.24 9.14 -16.54
CA ILE A 460 -7.45 9.71 -15.96
C ILE A 460 -8.64 9.29 -16.81
N THR A 461 -9.51 8.46 -16.23
CA THR A 461 -10.77 7.99 -16.82
C THR A 461 -11.99 8.72 -16.27
N ALA A 462 -11.80 9.65 -15.32
CA ALA A 462 -12.88 10.36 -14.65
C ALA A 462 -13.73 11.19 -15.64
N PRO A 463 -15.05 10.95 -15.76
CA PRO A 463 -15.93 11.74 -16.62
C PRO A 463 -15.95 13.24 -16.32
N ILE A 464 -15.69 13.62 -15.07
CA ILE A 464 -15.73 15.03 -14.63
C ILE A 464 -14.59 15.90 -15.19
N MET A 465 -13.71 15.35 -16.03
CA MET A 465 -12.59 16.07 -16.62
C MET A 465 -13.00 17.11 -17.67
N SER A 466 -14.11 16.90 -18.40
CA SER A 466 -14.67 17.89 -19.35
C SER A 466 -16.20 17.83 -19.37
N ASP A 467 -16.87 18.85 -19.92
CA ASP A 467 -18.34 18.83 -20.10
C ASP A 467 -18.74 17.81 -21.17
N GLU A 468 -17.88 17.64 -22.18
CA GLU A 468 -18.02 16.63 -23.22
C GLU A 468 -17.94 15.20 -22.64
N SER A 469 -16.88 14.89 -21.90
CA SER A 469 -16.70 13.59 -21.24
C SER A 469 -17.85 13.28 -20.26
N TRP A 470 -18.32 14.29 -19.52
CA TRP A 470 -19.48 14.13 -18.64
C TRP A 470 -20.76 13.84 -19.44
N SER A 471 -20.99 14.54 -20.54
CA SER A 471 -22.17 14.34 -21.39
C SER A 471 -22.17 12.96 -22.05
N ILE A 472 -21.01 12.49 -22.53
CA ILE A 472 -20.84 11.14 -23.07
C ILE A 472 -21.14 10.10 -21.98
N PHE A 473 -20.59 10.28 -20.77
CA PHE A 473 -20.85 9.37 -19.65
C PHE A 473 -22.34 9.31 -19.29
N LEU A 474 -23.03 10.45 -19.22
CA LEU A 474 -24.47 10.48 -18.93
C LEU A 474 -25.30 9.66 -19.93
N GLN A 475 -24.92 9.63 -21.21
CA GLN A 475 -25.61 8.84 -22.24
C GLN A 475 -25.45 7.33 -22.03
N THR A 476 -24.44 6.89 -21.27
CA THR A 476 -24.23 5.47 -20.94
C THR A 476 -25.06 5.01 -19.73
N LEU A 477 -25.62 5.95 -18.97
CA LEU A 477 -26.35 5.62 -17.74
C LEU A 477 -27.78 5.15 -18.06
N PRO A 478 -28.28 4.12 -17.35
CA PRO A 478 -29.69 3.80 -17.36
C PRO A 478 -30.51 5.03 -16.96
N SER A 479 -31.46 5.41 -17.81
CA SER A 479 -32.36 6.54 -17.58
C SER A 479 -33.79 6.03 -17.45
N PHE A 480 -34.48 6.48 -16.41
CA PHE A 480 -35.87 6.10 -16.12
C PHE A 480 -36.74 7.34 -16.31
N GLY A 481 -37.38 7.43 -17.47
CA GLY A 481 -38.34 8.49 -17.79
C GLY A 481 -39.79 8.04 -17.61
N HIS A 482 -40.72 8.99 -17.72
CA HIS A 482 -42.15 8.66 -17.80
C HIS A 482 -42.41 7.86 -19.09
N ASN A 483 -42.77 6.58 -18.95
CA ASN A 483 -43.34 5.82 -20.06
C ASN A 483 -44.67 6.47 -20.43
N GLN A 484 -44.80 7.01 -21.64
CA GLN A 484 -46.16 7.12 -22.20
C GLN A 484 -46.76 5.72 -22.21
N PRO A 485 -48.03 5.55 -21.79
CA PRO A 485 -48.63 4.23 -21.75
C PRO A 485 -48.74 3.68 -23.17
N SER A 486 -47.84 2.78 -23.55
CA SER A 486 -48.10 1.83 -24.61
C SER A 486 -49.24 0.94 -24.12
N SER A 487 -50.41 1.10 -24.72
CA SER A 487 -51.47 0.11 -24.66
C SER A 487 -50.89 -1.28 -24.95
N SER A 488 -51.21 -2.27 -24.10
CA SER A 488 -50.91 -3.71 -24.20
C SER A 488 -49.42 -4.08 -23.94
N LEU A 489 -49.02 -5.07 -23.13
CA LEU A 489 -49.65 -6.29 -22.61
C LEU A 489 -49.06 -6.62 -21.21
N GLU A 490 -49.91 -7.01 -20.26
CA GLU A 490 -50.02 -8.38 -19.70
C GLU A 490 -48.71 -9.03 -19.21
N THR A 491 -48.64 -9.16 -17.89
CA THR A 491 -48.15 -10.32 -17.12
C THR A 491 -47.07 -11.21 -17.75
N SER A 492 -45.88 -11.22 -17.14
CA SER A 492 -45.27 -12.49 -16.76
C SER A 492 -44.33 -12.33 -15.56
N SER A 493 -44.46 -13.32 -14.68
CA SER A 493 -43.84 -13.50 -13.38
C SER A 493 -42.40 -14.02 -13.43
N LYS A 494 -41.67 -13.82 -12.32
CA LYS A 494 -40.54 -14.63 -11.80
C LYS A 494 -39.20 -14.56 -12.55
N LEU A 495 -38.18 -13.97 -11.92
CA LEU A 495 -37.18 -14.68 -11.09
C LEU A 495 -36.32 -13.68 -10.31
#